data_AF-A0A3A8SKG3-F1
#
_entry.id   AF-A0A3A8SKG3-F1
#
_cell.length_a   1.000
_cell.length_b   1.000
_cell.length_c   1.000
_cell.angle_alpha   90.00
_cell.angle_beta   90.00
_cell.angle_gamma   90.00
#
_symmetry.space_group_name_H-M   'P 1'
#
loop_
_entity.id
_entity.type
_entity.pdbx_description
1 polymer ?
#
loop_
_entity_poly.entity_id
_entity_poly.type
_entity_poly.pdbx_seq_one_letter_code
_entity_poly.pdbx_strand_id
1 'polypeptide(L)' 'MLSDVPVRTGYLEAQAGVSSLTGAYARLEGGARLRQNLGVFAFAESTTRERMAGMGIRYTFGL' A
#
# COMPACT_ATOMS: atom_id res chain seq x y z
N MET A 1 18.21 0.28 17.08
CA MET A 1 16.99 0.83 17.71
C MET A 1 16.00 1.19 16.60
N LEU A 2 15.00 0.34 16.38
CA LEU A 2 13.85 0.62 15.51
C LEU A 2 12.60 0.60 16.39
N SER A 3 12.68 1.31 17.52
CA SER A 3 11.80 1.11 18.68
C SER A 3 10.66 2.13 18.78
N ASP A 4 10.48 3.00 17.80
CA ASP A 4 9.52 4.10 17.90
C ASP A 4 8.88 4.45 16.54
N VAL A 5 8.52 3.42 15.75
CA VAL A 5 7.53 3.63 14.69
C VAL A 5 6.20 3.29 15.32
N PRO A 6 5.32 4.27 15.64
CA PRO A 6 4.03 4.00 16.23
C PRO A 6 3.37 2.93 15.39
N VAL A 7 2.90 1.86 16.03
CA VAL A 7 2.28 0.71 15.38
C VAL A 7 1.16 1.27 14.50
N ARG A 8 1.48 1.53 13.22
CA ARG A 8 0.63 2.27 12.30
C ARG A 8 -0.60 1.41 12.11
N THR A 9 -1.68 1.77 12.81
CA THR A 9 -3.01 1.14 12.66
C THR A 9 -3.43 1.13 11.19
N GLY A 10 -2.88 2.06 10.40
CA GLY A 10 -2.69 1.88 8.97
C GLY A 10 -1.62 2.82 8.41
N TYR A 11 -1.31 2.63 7.13
CA TYR A 11 -0.55 3.56 6.31
C TYR A 11 -1.40 3.93 5.09
N LEU A 12 -1.22 5.14 4.61
CA LEU A 12 -1.72 5.58 3.31
C LEU A 12 -0.58 6.31 2.63
N GLU A 13 -0.26 5.87 1.43
CA GLU A 13 0.82 6.37 0.62
C GLU A 13 0.27 6.69 -0.76
N ALA A 14 0.46 7.94 -1.17
CA ALA A 14 0.10 8.40 -2.50
C ALA A 14 1.38 8.88 -3.17
N GLN A 15 1.64 8.36 -4.37
CA GLN A 15 2.77 8.68 -5.20
C GLN A 15 2.25 9.09 -6.57
N ALA A 16 2.79 10.16 -7.13
CA ALA A 16 2.55 10.53 -8.51
C ALA A 16 3.85 11.07 -9.11
N GLY A 17 4.11 10.72 -10.36
CA GLY A 17 5.35 11.09 -11.02
C GLY A 17 5.32 10.87 -12.51
N VAL A 18 6.43 11.20 -13.16
CA VAL A 18 6.63 10.97 -14.59
C VAL A 18 7.89 10.15 -14.75
N SER A 19 7.77 9.00 -15.41
CA SER A 19 8.88 8.11 -15.70
C SER A 19 9.07 7.99 -17.20
N SER A 20 10.31 8.02 -17.68
CA SER A 20 10.62 7.87 -19.11
C SER A 20 10.20 6.50 -19.67
N LEU A 21 10.00 5.50 -18.82
CA LEU A 21 9.65 4.14 -19.23
C LEU A 21 8.11 3.92 -19.33
N THR A 22 7.35 4.47 -18.38
CA THR A 22 5.90 4.23 -18.24
C THR A 22 5.03 5.46 -18.45
N GLY A 23 5.64 6.63 -18.64
CA GLY A 23 4.94 7.91 -18.74
C GLY A 23 4.53 8.46 -17.38
N ALA A 24 3.47 9.26 -17.36
CA ALA A 24 2.89 9.74 -16.11
C ALA A 24 2.28 8.56 -15.36
N TYR A 25 2.58 8.45 -14.07
CA TYR A 25 2.02 7.44 -13.20
C TYR A 25 1.49 8.07 -11.91
N ALA A 26 0.41 7.51 -11.40
CA ALA A 26 -0.17 7.80 -10.10
C ALA A 26 -0.44 6.47 -9.41
N ARG A 27 0.11 6.28 -8.22
CA ARG A 27 -0.08 5.12 -7.36
C ARG A 27 -0.61 5.58 -6.02
N LEU A 28 -1.63 4.90 -5.53
CA LEU A 28 -2.18 5.09 -4.21
C LEU A 28 -2.24 3.72 -3.55
N GLU A 29 -1.60 3.58 -2.40
CA GLU A 29 -1.59 2.36 -1.61
C GLU A 29 -1.99 2.71 -0.18
N GLY A 30 -2.89 1.92 0.40
CA GLY A 30 -3.29 2.07 1.77
C GLY A 30 -3.47 0.71 2.41
N GLY A 31 -3.01 0.57 3.65
CA GLY A 31 -3.20 -0.65 4.43
C GLY A 31 -3.55 -0.33 5.86
N ALA A 32 -4.41 -1.15 6.46
CA ALA A 32 -4.79 -1.04 7.86
C ALA A 32 -4.58 -2.37 8.57
N ARG A 33 -4.04 -2.32 9.79
CA ARG A 33 -3.96 -3.45 10.69
C ARG A 33 -5.23 -3.48 11.55
N LEU A 34 -6.11 -4.43 11.27
CA LEU A 34 -7.37 -4.63 12.01
C LEU A 34 -7.14 -5.33 13.35
N ARG A 35 -6.20 -6.28 13.40
CA ARG A 35 -5.77 -7.00 14.60
C ARG A 35 -4.26 -7.24 14.54
N GLN A 36 -3.65 -7.64 15.66
CA GLN A 36 -2.20 -7.95 15.71
C GLN A 36 -1.77 -8.98 14.64
N ASN A 37 -2.65 -9.91 14.28
CA ASN A 37 -2.45 -10.96 13.28
C ASN A 37 -3.20 -10.74 11.95
N LEU A 38 -3.98 -9.67 11.81
CA LEU A 38 -4.84 -9.46 10.63
C LEU A 38 -4.70 -8.03 10.10
N GLY A 39 -4.23 -7.91 8.88
CA GLY A 39 -4.17 -6.65 8.14
C GLY A 39 -4.92 -6.74 6.81
N VAL A 40 -5.37 -5.60 6.32
CA VAL A 40 -5.96 -5.42 5.01
C VAL A 40 -5.18 -4.35 4.26
N PHE A 41 -5.08 -4.47 2.94
CA PHE A 41 -4.44 -3.48 2.10
C PHE A 41 -5.17 -3.35 0.78
N ALA A 42 -5.10 -2.17 0.18
CA ALA A 42 -5.60 -1.87 -1.14
C ALA A 42 -4.62 -0.96 -1.85
N PHE A 43 -4.51 -1.12 -3.16
CA PHE A 43 -3.72 -0.27 -4.01
C PHE A 43 -4.46 0.02 -5.32
N ALA A 44 -4.19 1.19 -5.86
CA ALA A 44 -4.62 1.62 -7.18
C ALA A 44 -3.41 2.25 -7.87
N GLU A 45 -3.14 1.84 -9.09
CA GLU A 45 -2.08 2.38 -9.93
C GLU A 45 -2.70 2.76 -11.28
N SER A 46 -2.38 3.95 -11.75
CA SER A 46 -2.76 4.46 -13.06
C SER A 46 -1.50 4.96 -13.75
N THR A 47 -1.11 4.29 -14.82
CA THR A 47 -0.07 4.76 -15.74
C THR A 47 -0.72 5.27 -17.02
N THR A 48 0.07 5.84 -17.94
CA THR A 48 -0.41 6.21 -19.28
C THR A 48 -0.95 5.02 -20.07
N ARG A 49 -0.44 3.81 -19.80
CA ARG A 49 -0.74 2.61 -20.61
C ARG A 49 -1.77 1.69 -19.96
N GLU A 50 -1.72 1.56 -18.64
CA GLU A 50 -2.55 0.61 -17.89
C GLU A 50 -3.03 1.18 -16.58
N ARG A 51 -4.18 0.68 -16.14
CA ARG A 51 -4.76 0.96 -14.83
C ARG A 51 -4.92 -0.37 -14.11
N MET A 52 -4.40 -0.44 -12.90
CA MET A 52 -4.47 -1.62 -12.06
C MET A 52 -5.02 -1.21 -10.69
N ALA A 53 -5.90 -2.01 -10.13
CA ALA A 53 -6.30 -1.86 -8.75
C ALA A 53 -6.43 -3.24 -8.12
N GLY A 54 -6.13 -3.33 -6.84
CA GLY A 54 -6.17 -4.58 -6.11
C GLY A 54 -6.38 -4.32 -4.63
N MET A 55 -6.91 -5.34 -3.96
CA MET A 55 -7.01 -5.36 -2.51
C MET A 55 -6.70 -6.76 -2.00
N GLY A 56 -6.20 -6.84 -0.78
CA GLY A 56 -5.78 -8.08 -0.17
C GLY A 56 -5.92 -8.05 1.35
N ILE A 57 -5.93 -9.25 1.91
CA ILE A 57 -5.97 -9.50 3.34
C ILE A 57 -4.70 -10.28 3.67
N ARG A 58 -3.99 -9.86 4.71
CA ARG A 58 -2.81 -10.56 5.23
C ARG A 58 -3.12 -11.07 6.62
N TYR A 59 -3.02 -12.37 6.80
CA TYR A 59 -3.14 -13.03 8.10
C TYR A 59 -1.79 -13.66 8.48
N THR A 60 -1.33 -13.40 9.70
CA THR A 60 -0.08 -13.94 10.23
C THR A 60 -0.39 -15.00 11.29
N PHE A 61 0.17 -16.21 11.14
CA PHE A 61 0.03 -17.29 12.11
C PHE A 61 1.18 -17.25 13.14
N GLY A 62 0.87 -17.51 14.42
CA GLY A 62 1.87 -17.74 15.48
C GLY A 62 2.37 -16.50 16.22
N LEU A 63 1.47 -15.69 16.80
CA LEU A 63 1.83 -14.59 17.73
C LEU A 63 2.43 -15.11 19.03
#